data_AF-A0A8K0PXM8-F1
#
_entry.id   AF-A0A8K0PXM8-F1
#
_cell.length_a   1.000
_cell.length_b   1.000
_cell.length_c   1.000
_cell.angle_alpha   90.00
_cell.angle_beta   90.00
_cell.angle_gamma   90.00
#
_symmetry.space_group_name_H-M   'P 1'
#
loop_
_entity.id
_entity.type
_entity.pdbx_description
1 polymer ?
#
loop_
_entity_poly.entity_id
_entity_poly.type
_entity_poly.pdbx_seq_one_letter_code
_entity_poly.pdbx_strand_id
1 'polypeptide(L)'
;QGKDLRIIKFLQDFGVEVDIEDMDGATPVVYALQLPEKEALETSSLLFNLGAKKDATVGDGCWTYADLARSMGKEGLSTWLE
;
A
#
# COMPACT_ATOMS: atom_id res chain seq x y z
N GLN A 1 7.53 20.38 -9.61
CA GLN A 1 6.87 19.21 -10.21
C GLN A 1 7.92 18.46 -11.02
N GLY A 2 8.13 17.15 -10.80
CA GLY A 2 9.16 16.37 -11.52
C GLY A 2 10.06 15.48 -10.65
N LYS A 3 9.79 15.34 -9.34
CA LYS A 3 10.47 14.33 -8.50
C LYS A 3 9.75 12.98 -8.58
N ASP A 4 8.41 12.97 -8.46
CA ASP A 4 7.62 11.73 -8.46
C ASP A 4 7.69 10.95 -9.77
N LEU A 5 7.64 11.62 -10.92
CA LEU A 5 7.69 10.95 -12.23
C LEU A 5 9.00 10.16 -12.45
N ARG A 6 10.11 10.60 -11.85
CA ARG A 6 11.39 9.89 -11.97
C ARG A 6 11.42 8.65 -11.08
N ILE A 7 10.84 8.72 -9.88
CA ILE A 7 10.73 7.56 -8.98
C ILE A 7 9.78 6.53 -9.56
N ILE A 8 8.60 6.94 -10.04
CA ILE A 8 7.63 6.04 -10.68
C ILE A 8 8.26 5.31 -11.86
N LYS A 9 8.92 6.06 -12.76
CA LYS A 9 9.55 5.47 -13.94
C LYS A 9 10.70 4.53 -13.59
N PHE A 10 11.52 4.89 -12.60
CA PHE A 10 12.57 4.01 -12.09
C PHE A 10 11.98 2.72 -11.47
N LEU A 11 10.93 2.81 -10.67
CA LEU A 11 10.31 1.63 -10.04
C LEU A 11 9.67 0.70 -11.09
N GLN A 12 9.04 1.26 -12.14
CA GLN A 12 8.50 0.50 -13.26
C GLN A 12 9.59 -0.17 -14.09
N ASP A 13 10.69 0.53 -14.37
CA ASP A 13 11.79 0.01 -15.18
C ASP A 13 12.57 -1.12 -14.48
N PHE A 14 12.56 -1.15 -13.14
CA PHE A 14 13.27 -2.14 -12.33
C PHE A 14 12.42 -3.36 -11.93
N GLY A 15 11.11 -3.38 -12.25
CA GLY A 15 10.24 -4.53 -11.97
C GLY A 15 10.13 -4.84 -10.48
N VAL A 16 9.95 -3.83 -9.64
CA VAL A 16 9.83 -4.02 -8.19
C VAL A 16 8.58 -4.86 -7.89
N GLU A 17 8.78 -5.97 -7.19
CA GLU A 17 7.69 -6.80 -6.68
C GLU A 17 7.04 -6.08 -5.49
N VAL A 18 5.84 -5.55 -5.71
CA VAL A 18 5.15 -4.63 -4.76
C VAL A 18 4.16 -5.32 -3.81
N ASP A 19 3.87 -6.60 -4.04
CA ASP A 19 3.04 -7.44 -3.15
C ASP A 19 3.88 -8.42 -2.32
N ILE A 20 5.20 -8.22 -2.24
CA ILE A 20 6.06 -9.10 -1.44
C ILE A 20 5.76 -8.92 0.06
N GLU A 21 5.62 -10.04 0.75
CA GLU A 21 5.52 -10.08 2.21
C GLU A 21 6.91 -10.23 2.83
N ASP A 22 7.15 -9.53 3.94
CA ASP A 22 8.31 -9.79 4.78
C ASP A 22 8.06 -10.97 5.73
N MET A 23 9.00 -11.20 6.66
CA MET A 23 8.93 -12.31 7.62
C MET A 23 7.73 -12.22 8.59
N ASP A 24 7.11 -11.04 8.72
CA ASP A 24 5.95 -10.79 9.57
C ASP A 24 4.65 -10.76 8.74
N GLY A 25 4.71 -11.07 7.44
CA GLY A 25 3.57 -11.06 6.54
C GLY A 25 3.15 -9.65 6.08
N ALA A 26 4.00 -8.64 6.28
CA ALA A 26 3.70 -7.27 5.91
C ALA A 26 4.14 -6.96 4.48
N THR A 27 3.24 -6.39 3.69
CA THR A 27 3.53 -5.89 2.34
C THR A 27 3.92 -4.40 2.38
N PRO A 28 4.52 -3.84 1.31
CA PRO A 28 4.72 -2.40 1.19
C PRO A 28 3.47 -1.56 1.46
N VAL A 29 2.27 -2.05 1.11
CA VAL A 29 1.01 -1.37 1.40
C VAL A 29 0.72 -1.35 2.91
N VAL A 30 0.98 -2.44 3.64
CA VAL A 30 0.85 -2.48 5.11
C VAL A 30 1.69 -1.41 5.78
N TYR A 31 2.92 -1.20 5.31
CA TYR A 31 3.78 -0.12 5.79
C TYR A 31 3.24 1.27 5.46
N ALA A 32 2.64 1.45 4.28
CA ALA A 32 1.99 2.71 3.90
C ALA A 32 0.82 3.06 4.85
N LEU A 33 0.06 2.07 5.33
CA LEU A 33 -1.03 2.28 6.28
C LEU A 33 -0.56 2.86 7.61
N GLN A 34 0.73 2.77 7.97
CA GLN A 34 1.27 3.34 9.20
C GLN A 34 1.53 4.86 9.09
N LEU A 35 1.63 5.39 7.88
CA LEU A 35 1.83 6.82 7.62
C LEU A 35 0.58 7.65 8.00
N PRO A 36 0.68 8.97 8.23
CA PRO A 36 -0.52 9.78 8.41
C PRO A 36 -1.45 9.66 7.19
N GLU A 37 -2.76 9.84 7.40
CA GLU A 37 -3.78 9.36 6.46
C GLU A 37 -3.63 9.89 5.02
N LYS A 38 -3.20 11.14 4.88
CA LYS A 38 -2.96 11.75 3.57
C LYS A 38 -1.79 11.08 2.84
N GLU A 39 -0.68 10.88 3.53
CA GLU A 39 0.51 10.23 3.01
C GLU A 39 0.27 8.75 2.74
N ALA A 40 -0.56 8.10 3.57
CA ALA A 40 -0.99 6.72 3.35
C ALA A 40 -1.81 6.59 2.05
N LEU A 41 -2.72 7.52 1.76
CA LEU A 41 -3.47 7.56 0.49
C LEU A 41 -2.54 7.73 -0.72
N GLU A 42 -1.63 8.71 -0.66
CA GLU A 42 -0.69 9.00 -1.75
C GLU A 42 0.24 7.81 -2.01
N THR A 43 0.80 7.22 -0.96
CA THR A 43 1.73 6.08 -1.05
C THR A 43 1.01 4.82 -1.51
N SER A 44 -0.17 4.51 -0.96
CA SER A 44 -0.96 3.34 -1.38
C SER A 44 -1.40 3.46 -2.85
N SER A 45 -1.82 4.66 -3.28
CA SER A 45 -2.16 4.92 -4.68
C SER A 45 -0.98 4.69 -5.61
N LEU A 46 0.22 5.11 -5.21
CA LEU A 46 1.45 4.85 -5.96
C LEU A 46 1.72 3.34 -6.07
N LEU A 47 1.62 2.60 -4.96
CA LEU A 47 1.85 1.15 -4.95
C LEU A 47 0.84 0.40 -5.84
N PHE A 48 -0.44 0.80 -5.82
CA PHE A 48 -1.46 0.23 -6.71
C PHE A 48 -1.18 0.56 -8.18
N ASN A 49 -0.71 1.77 -8.50
CA ASN A 49 -0.27 2.11 -9.85
C ASN A 49 0.96 1.31 -10.31
N LEU A 50 1.77 0.81 -9.38
CA LEU A 50 2.90 -0.08 -9.65
C LEU A 50 2.47 -1.56 -9.73
N GLY A 51 1.20 -1.87 -9.49
CA GLY A 51 0.63 -3.21 -9.65
C GLY A 51 0.29 -3.95 -8.36
N ALA A 52 0.39 -3.31 -7.19
CA ALA A 52 -0.01 -3.93 -5.93
C ALA A 52 -1.53 -4.20 -5.95
N LYS A 53 -1.93 -5.37 -5.46
CA LYS A 53 -3.34 -5.78 -5.44
C LYS A 53 -4.08 -5.11 -4.29
N LYS A 54 -5.05 -4.26 -4.62
CA LYS A 54 -5.88 -3.57 -3.62
C LYS A 54 -6.69 -4.53 -2.74
N ASP A 55 -7.07 -5.68 -3.30
CA ASP A 55 -7.85 -6.75 -2.65
C ASP A 55 -6.99 -7.84 -2.01
N ALA A 56 -5.67 -7.63 -1.90
CA ALA A 56 -4.79 -8.55 -1.21
C ALA A 56 -5.16 -8.67 0.28
N THR A 57 -4.89 -9.85 0.80
CA THR A 57 -4.99 -10.18 2.22
C THR A 57 -3.61 -10.47 2.77
N VAL A 58 -3.32 -9.99 3.97
CA VAL A 58 -2.02 -10.13 4.65
C VAL A 58 -2.16 -10.87 5.98
N GLY A 59 -1.03 -11.30 6.54
CA GLY A 59 -1.00 -12.09 7.77
C GLY A 59 -1.70 -13.44 7.59
N ASP A 60 -1.19 -14.25 6.66
CA ASP A 60 -1.76 -15.56 6.28
C ASP A 60 -3.19 -15.49 5.74
N GLY A 61 -3.53 -14.37 5.08
CA GLY A 61 -4.84 -14.16 4.49
C GLY A 61 -5.94 -13.73 5.47
N CYS A 62 -5.59 -13.36 6.71
CA CYS A 62 -6.55 -12.99 7.74
C CYS A 62 -7.13 -11.58 7.59
N TRP A 63 -6.38 -10.65 7.00
CA TRP A 63 -6.73 -9.22 7.04
C TRP A 63 -6.63 -8.59 5.66
N THR A 64 -7.66 -7.85 5.25
CA THR A 64 -7.53 -6.93 4.10
C THR A 64 -6.81 -5.65 4.51
N TYR A 65 -6.34 -4.87 3.54
CA TYR A 65 -5.83 -3.53 3.84
C TYR A 65 -6.88 -2.61 4.49
N ALA A 66 -8.16 -2.75 4.10
CA ALA A 66 -9.25 -1.99 4.70
C ALA A 66 -9.43 -2.35 6.18
N ASP A 67 -9.40 -3.63 6.55
CA ASP A 67 -9.51 -4.09 7.94
C ASP A 67 -8.38 -3.52 8.80
N LEU A 68 -7.15 -3.54 8.28
CA LEU A 68 -6.01 -2.94 8.96
C LEU A 68 -6.16 -1.43 9.15
N ALA A 69 -6.55 -0.69 8.11
CA ALA A 69 -6.77 0.75 8.20
C ALA A 69 -7.84 1.09 9.25
N ARG A 70 -8.93 0.31 9.30
CA ARG A 70 -9.98 0.43 10.32
C ARG A 70 -9.45 0.16 11.73
N SER A 71 -8.67 -0.91 11.92
CA SER A 71 -8.06 -1.23 13.22
C SER A 71 -7.12 -0.13 13.74
N MET A 72 -6.53 0.65 12.83
CA MET A 72 -5.67 1.80 13.13
C MET A 72 -6.46 3.11 13.35
N GLY A 73 -7.79 3.07 13.28
CA GLY A 73 -8.69 4.23 13.43
C GLY A 73 -8.77 5.14 12.20
N LYS A 74 -8.36 4.66 11.02
CA LYS A 74 -8.35 5.43 9.76
C LYS A 74 -9.55 5.06 8.89
N GLU A 75 -10.74 5.44 9.36
CA GLU A 75 -12.01 5.07 8.70
C GLU A 75 -12.13 5.58 7.26
N GLY A 76 -11.62 6.79 6.98
CA GLY A 76 -11.61 7.35 5.62
C GLY A 76 -10.77 6.52 4.68
N LEU A 77 -9.54 6.20 5.09
CA LEU A 77 -8.65 5.29 4.36
C LEU A 77 -9.22 3.88 4.22
N SER A 78 -9.83 3.32 5.27
CA SER A 78 -10.51 2.01 5.21
C SER A 78 -11.59 2.01 4.14
N THR A 79 -12.44 3.03 4.10
CA THR A 79 -13.51 3.16 3.10
C THR A 79 -12.94 3.31 1.70
N TRP A 80 -11.82 4.02 1.56
CA TRP A 80 -11.13 4.16 0.28
C TRP A 80 -10.49 2.85 -0.21
N LEU A 81 -10.13 1.95 0.70
CA LEU A 81 -9.51 0.65 0.40
C LEU A 81 -10.51 -0.45 0.01
N GLU A 82 -11.79 -0.31 0.37
CA GLU A 82 -12.90 -1.15 -0.13
C GLU A 82 -13.13 -0.97 -1.65
#